data_AF-A0A3B0YVS7-F1
#
_entry.id   AF-A0A3B0YVS7-F1
#
_cell.length_a   1.000
_cell.length_b   1.000
_cell.length_c   1.000
_cell.angle_alpha   90.00
_cell.angle_beta   90.00
_cell.angle_gamma   90.00
#
_symmetry.space_group_name_H-M   'P 1'
#
loop_
_entity.id
_entity.type
_entity.pdbx_description
1 polymer ?
#
loop_
_entity_poly.entity_id
_entity_poly.type
_entity_poly.pdbx_seq_one_letter_code
_entity_poly.pdbx_strand_id
1 'polypeptide(L)'
;MNLQNSYFSITSPFVIVERWMHPFRRFMNANIQDRAIDIKITRRAEKALHKRTSPMLIEMQLYLSCMVKKRVIFHEKDESKSSKVNDQLSLKFRTVVATACDPVEFAKNYPVKEELNTVATSKLSPSSLKIDYRQDQWIGEFDI
;
A
#
# COMPACT_ATOMS: atom_id res chain seq x y z
N MET A 1 -17.02 -19.03 19.47
CA MET A 1 -16.87 -17.77 18.71
C MET A 1 -15.41 -17.35 18.79
N ASN A 2 -14.70 -17.41 17.66
CA ASN A 2 -13.25 -17.20 17.62
C ASN A 2 -12.95 -15.71 17.38
N LEU A 3 -12.59 -14.99 18.46
CA LEU A 3 -12.31 -13.54 18.46
C LEU A 3 -10.97 -13.18 17.81
N GLN A 4 -10.17 -14.16 17.41
CA GLN A 4 -8.80 -13.93 16.92
C GLN A 4 -8.73 -13.24 15.54
N ASN A 5 -9.84 -13.14 14.81
CA ASN A 5 -9.90 -12.52 13.48
C ASN A 5 -10.95 -11.39 13.39
N SER A 6 -11.29 -10.73 14.49
CA SER A 6 -12.20 -9.58 14.46
C SER A 6 -11.47 -8.27 14.17
N TYR A 7 -12.17 -7.33 13.52
CA TYR A 7 -11.69 -5.98 13.20
C TYR A 7 -11.22 -5.17 14.43
N PHE A 8 -11.68 -5.57 15.63
CA PHE A 8 -11.29 -5.01 16.93
C PHE A 8 -10.25 -5.86 17.66
N SER A 9 -9.42 -6.63 16.95
CA SER A 9 -8.33 -7.36 17.60
C SER A 9 -7.43 -6.38 18.33
N ILE A 10 -7.32 -6.54 19.65
CA ILE A 10 -6.38 -5.80 20.49
C ILE A 10 -5.00 -5.94 19.87
N THR A 11 -4.38 -4.83 19.50
CA THR A 11 -3.03 -4.80 18.94
C THR A 11 -2.12 -5.51 19.92
N SER A 12 -1.67 -6.71 19.57
CA SER A 12 -0.84 -7.53 20.43
C SER A 12 0.35 -6.71 20.94
N PRO A 13 0.72 -6.78 22.23
CA PRO A 13 1.87 -6.06 22.77
C PRO A 13 3.14 -6.26 21.94
N PHE A 14 3.28 -7.44 21.33
CA PHE A 14 4.36 -7.78 20.41
C PHE A 14 4.46 -6.84 19.20
N VAL A 15 3.34 -6.36 18.65
CA VAL A 15 3.32 -5.43 17.51
C VAL A 15 3.86 -4.06 17.91
N ILE A 16 3.58 -3.62 19.14
CA ILE A 16 4.08 -2.35 19.68
C ILE A 16 5.61 -2.43 19.83
N VAL A 17 6.11 -3.51 20.42
CA VAL A 17 7.54 -3.76 20.57
C VAL A 17 8.22 -3.90 19.20
N GLU A 18 7.60 -4.60 18.25
CA GLU A 18 8.15 -4.76 16.89
C GLU A 18 8.27 -3.42 16.15
N ARG A 19 7.25 -2.56 16.25
CA ARG A 19 7.27 -1.19 15.67
C ARG A 19 8.33 -0.31 16.31
N TRP A 20 8.59 -0.49 17.59
CA TRP A 20 9.66 0.22 18.28
C TRP A 20 11.05 -0.25 17.82
N MET A 21 11.24 -1.55 17.61
CA MET A 21 12.50 -2.11 17.08
C MET A 21 12.74 -1.77 15.60
N HIS A 22 11.68 -1.64 14.81
CA HIS A 22 11.74 -1.36 13.37
C HIS A 22 10.97 -0.09 13.03
N PRO A 23 11.44 1.09 13.48
CA PRO A 23 10.72 2.32 13.24
C PRO A 23 10.75 2.68 11.76
N PHE A 24 9.61 3.15 11.26
CA PHE A 24 9.53 3.78 9.96
C PHE A 24 10.31 5.09 9.98
N ARG A 25 11.19 5.26 9.00
CA ARG A 25 11.96 6.49 8.78
C ARG A 25 11.54 7.09 7.46
N ARG A 26 11.63 8.42 7.35
CA ARG A 26 11.45 9.09 6.07
C ARG A 26 12.51 8.57 5.09
N PHE A 27 12.05 8.12 3.93
CA PHE A 27 12.89 7.65 2.84
C PHE A 27 13.07 8.77 1.81
N MET A 28 11.97 9.24 1.23
CA MET A 28 11.95 10.32 0.25
C MET A 28 10.54 10.84 0.00
N ASN A 29 10.44 11.97 -0.70
CA ASN A 29 9.18 12.45 -1.26
C ASN A 29 9.12 12.13 -2.74
N ALA A 30 7.92 11.86 -3.25
CA ALA A 30 7.65 11.70 -4.67
C ALA A 30 6.37 12.43 -5.06
N ASN A 31 6.09 12.50 -6.35
CA ASN A 31 4.80 12.95 -6.86
C ASN A 31 4.04 11.79 -7.49
N ILE A 32 2.74 11.70 -7.20
CA ILE A 32 1.81 10.78 -7.83
C ILE A 32 0.55 11.54 -8.23
N GLN A 33 0.19 11.49 -9.51
CA GLN A 33 -0.93 12.28 -10.07
C GLN A 33 -0.88 13.76 -9.63
N ASP A 34 0.30 14.38 -9.78
CA ASP A 34 0.58 15.77 -9.40
C ASP A 34 0.43 16.12 -7.91
N ARG A 35 0.42 15.12 -7.02
CA ARG A 35 0.42 15.31 -5.57
C ARG A 35 1.64 14.71 -4.89
N ALA A 36 2.19 15.44 -3.94
CA ALA A 36 3.31 14.97 -3.13
C ALA A 36 2.88 13.83 -2.19
N ILE A 37 3.73 12.82 -2.08
CA ILE A 37 3.59 11.69 -1.15
C ILE A 37 4.88 11.50 -0.34
N ASP A 38 4.76 11.36 0.98
CA ASP A 38 5.88 11.05 1.89
C ASP A 38 6.06 9.53 1.99
N ILE A 39 7.20 9.02 1.52
CA ILE A 39 7.52 7.60 1.56
C ILE A 39 8.34 7.33 2.81
N LYS A 40 7.87 6.38 3.61
CA LYS A 40 8.50 5.93 4.84
C LYS A 40 8.85 4.45 4.72
N ILE A 41 10.04 4.09 5.16
CA ILE A 41 10.55 2.73 5.04
C ILE A 41 11.16 2.27 6.36
N THR A 42 11.08 0.97 6.65
CA THR A 42 11.88 0.37 7.71
C THR A 42 13.28 0.05 7.21
N ARG A 43 14.26 -0.04 8.12
CA ARG A 43 15.64 -0.40 7.76
C ARG A 43 15.74 -1.76 7.07
N ARG A 44 14.87 -2.71 7.41
CA ARG A 44 14.84 -4.05 6.80
C ARG A 44 14.30 -4.02 5.36
N ALA A 45 13.26 -3.22 5.10
CA ALA A 45 12.76 -2.99 3.76
C ALA A 45 13.75 -2.25 2.87
N GLU A 46 14.43 -1.23 3.39
CA GLU A 46 15.48 -0.51 2.64
C GLU A 46 16.61 -1.45 2.21
N LYS A 47 17.09 -2.31 3.12
CA LYS A 47 18.08 -3.35 2.81
C LYS A 47 17.57 -4.34 1.75
N ALA A 48 16.32 -4.74 1.81
CA ALA A 48 15.73 -5.65 0.83
C ALA A 48 15.61 -4.97 -0.54
N LEU A 49 15.23 -3.68 -0.58
CA LEU A 49 15.12 -2.88 -1.80
C LEU A 49 16.48 -2.76 -2.49
N HIS A 50 17.55 -2.46 -1.75
CA HIS A 50 18.90 -2.33 -2.31
C HIS A 50 19.48 -3.63 -2.88
N LYS A 51 19.03 -4.80 -2.41
CA LYS A 51 19.45 -6.10 -2.95
C LYS A 51 18.79 -6.43 -4.29
N ARG A 52 17.77 -5.67 -4.71
CA ARG A 52 17.05 -5.94 -5.95
C ARG A 52 17.86 -5.48 -7.14
N THR A 53 17.81 -6.29 -8.19
CA THR A 53 18.41 -6.00 -9.50
C THR A 53 17.42 -5.34 -10.46
N SER A 54 16.12 -5.43 -10.20
CA SER A 54 15.06 -4.78 -10.97
C SER A 54 14.26 -3.77 -10.13
N PRO A 55 13.77 -2.69 -10.77
CA PRO A 55 12.85 -1.76 -10.13
C PRO A 55 11.58 -2.49 -9.65
N MET A 56 11.08 -2.08 -8.50
CA MET A 56 9.81 -2.54 -7.93
C MET A 56 8.72 -1.52 -8.20
N LEU A 57 7.53 -2.00 -8.60
CA LEU A 57 6.34 -1.17 -8.65
C LEU A 57 5.49 -1.42 -7.40
N ILE A 58 5.16 -0.34 -6.68
CA ILE A 58 4.19 -0.40 -5.59
C ILE A 58 2.88 0.23 -6.07
N GLU A 59 1.83 -0.59 -6.11
CA GLU A 59 0.49 -0.17 -6.47
C GLU A 59 -0.37 0.00 -5.21
N MET A 60 -0.84 1.22 -4.99
CA MET A 60 -1.81 1.58 -3.96
C MET A 60 -3.21 1.60 -4.58
N GLN A 61 -4.13 0.84 -4.01
CA GLN A 61 -5.52 0.77 -4.45
C GLN A 61 -6.45 1.23 -3.34
N LEU A 62 -7.33 2.16 -3.67
CA LEU A 62 -8.44 2.59 -2.83
C LEU A 62 -9.75 2.02 -3.40
N TYR A 63 -10.30 1.00 -2.74
CA TYR A 63 -11.58 0.41 -3.12
C TYR A 63 -12.72 1.20 -2.51
N LEU A 64 -13.57 1.75 -3.37
CA LEU A 64 -14.87 2.29 -3.03
C LEU A 64 -15.91 1.18 -3.18
N SER A 65 -16.31 0.61 -2.06
CA SER A 65 -17.43 -0.35 -1.94
C SER A 65 -18.38 0.16 -0.86
N CYS A 66 -19.22 -0.71 -0.27
CA CYS A 66 -20.00 -0.34 0.93
C CYS A 66 -19.12 0.13 2.09
N MET A 67 -17.85 -0.27 2.11
CA MET A 67 -16.82 0.29 2.98
C MET A 67 -15.59 0.65 2.15
N VAL A 68 -14.88 1.68 2.58
CA VAL A 68 -13.60 2.06 1.96
C VAL A 68 -12.53 1.05 2.40
N LYS A 69 -11.81 0.48 1.43
CA LYS A 69 -10.69 -0.41 1.72
C LYS A 69 -9.42 0.05 1.02
N LYS A 70 -8.33 0.08 1.78
CA LYS A 70 -6.98 0.34 1.30
C LYS A 70 -6.25 -0.98 1.04
N ARG A 71 -5.51 -1.06 -0.07
CA ARG A 71 -4.64 -2.20 -0.41
C ARG A 71 -3.33 -1.69 -1.02
N VAL A 72 -2.22 -2.33 -0.66
CA VAL A 72 -0.93 -2.14 -1.32
C VAL A 72 -0.50 -3.46 -1.95
N ILE A 73 -0.06 -3.40 -3.20
CA ILE A 73 0.43 -4.54 -3.98
C ILE A 73 1.86 -4.22 -4.43
N PHE A 74 2.74 -5.21 -4.32
CA PHE A 74 4.13 -5.11 -4.73
C PHE A 74 4.34 -5.97 -5.97
N HIS A 75 4.74 -5.34 -7.07
CA HIS A 75 4.97 -5.98 -8.34
C HIS A 75 6.48 -6.05 -8.62
N GLU A 76 6.92 -7.20 -9.14
CA GLU A 76 8.34 -7.47 -9.41
C GLU A 76 8.89 -6.76 -10.65
N LYS A 77 8.01 -6.17 -11.47
CA LYS A 77 8.34 -5.46 -12.70
C LYS A 77 7.65 -4.10 -12.71
N ASP A 78 8.33 -3.11 -13.30
CA ASP A 78 7.72 -1.81 -13.56
C ASP A 78 6.73 -1.91 -14.73
N GLU A 79 5.65 -1.14 -14.65
CA GLU A 79 4.63 -1.04 -15.69
C GLU A 79 4.64 0.36 -16.31
N SER A 80 4.20 0.47 -17.57
CA SER A 80 4.27 1.71 -18.37
C SER A 80 3.42 2.88 -17.87
N LYS A 81 2.58 2.72 -16.83
CA LYS A 81 1.74 3.77 -16.23
C LYS A 81 2.01 3.93 -14.74
N SER A 82 3.27 4.09 -14.37
CA SER A 82 3.72 4.36 -13.01
C SER A 82 4.47 5.71 -12.92
N SER A 83 4.47 6.31 -11.74
CA SER A 83 5.29 7.46 -11.42
C SER A 83 6.63 6.96 -10.88
N LYS A 84 7.71 7.13 -11.65
CA LYS A 84 9.06 6.76 -11.22
C LYS A 84 9.47 7.61 -10.02
N VAL A 85 9.90 6.96 -8.94
CA VAL A 85 10.40 7.63 -7.74
C VAL A 85 11.92 7.70 -7.76
N ASN A 86 12.57 6.57 -8.05
CA ASN A 86 14.00 6.46 -8.25
C ASN A 86 14.29 5.24 -9.16
N ASP A 87 15.56 4.82 -9.25
CA ASP A 87 15.94 3.70 -10.11
C ASP A 87 15.50 2.32 -9.60
N GLN A 88 15.08 2.22 -8.34
CA GLN A 88 14.67 0.96 -7.70
C GLN A 88 13.16 0.90 -7.41
N LEU A 89 12.44 2.02 -7.54
CA LEU A 89 11.07 2.17 -7.07
C LEU A 89 10.23 3.05 -8.01
N SER A 90 9.07 2.52 -8.36
CA SER A 90 7.99 3.25 -9.06
C SER A 90 6.69 3.08 -8.29
N LEU A 91 5.80 4.07 -8.36
CA LEU A 91 4.51 4.06 -7.67
C LEU A 91 3.34 4.16 -8.63
N LYS A 92 2.22 3.54 -8.26
CA LYS A 92 0.94 3.67 -8.96
C LYS A 92 -0.17 3.82 -7.94
N PHE A 93 -1.12 4.71 -8.20
CA PHE A 93 -2.30 4.87 -7.37
C PHE A 93 -3.55 4.78 -8.22
N ARG A 94 -4.54 4.02 -7.73
CA ARG A 94 -5.81 3.81 -8.40
C ARG A 94 -6.94 3.84 -7.40
N THR A 95 -8.00 4.57 -7.75
CA THR A 95 -9.29 4.45 -7.08
C THR A 95 -10.15 3.48 -7.88
N VAL A 96 -10.69 2.47 -7.22
CA VAL A 96 -11.37 1.34 -7.85
C VAL A 96 -12.74 1.16 -7.24
N VAL A 97 -13.75 0.88 -8.05
CA VAL A 97 -15.06 0.44 -7.57
C VAL A 97 -15.10 -1.07 -7.53
N ALA A 98 -15.59 -1.65 -6.44
CA ALA A 98 -15.80 -3.09 -6.34
C ALA A 98 -17.09 -3.52 -7.04
N THR A 99 -17.11 -4.72 -7.65
CA THR A 99 -18.34 -5.27 -8.28
C THR A 99 -19.39 -5.68 -7.25
N ALA A 100 -18.96 -6.03 -6.05
CA ALA A 100 -19.80 -6.58 -5.00
C ALA A 100 -19.49 -5.94 -3.63
N CYS A 101 -20.53 -5.89 -2.81
CA CYS A 101 -20.50 -5.47 -1.40
C CYS A 101 -20.43 -6.69 -0.47
N ASP A 102 -19.79 -7.79 -0.90
CA ASP A 102 -19.60 -8.97 -0.07
C ASP A 102 -18.21 -8.97 0.57
N PRO A 103 -18.10 -8.91 1.90
CA PRO A 103 -16.81 -8.99 2.61
C PRO A 103 -16.04 -10.29 2.33
N VAL A 104 -16.73 -11.42 2.11
CA VAL A 104 -16.10 -12.72 1.86
C VAL A 104 -15.50 -12.75 0.45
N GLU A 105 -16.27 -12.34 -0.56
CA GLU A 105 -15.78 -12.21 -1.93
C GLU A 105 -14.62 -11.22 -2.01
N PHE A 106 -14.74 -10.09 -1.31
CA PHE A 106 -13.71 -9.06 -1.26
C PHE A 106 -12.39 -9.59 -0.67
N ALA A 107 -12.46 -10.30 0.46
CA ALA A 107 -11.27 -10.84 1.12
C ALA A 107 -10.52 -11.86 0.25
N LYS A 108 -11.23 -12.57 -0.63
CA LYS A 108 -10.66 -13.59 -1.49
C LYS A 108 -10.15 -13.04 -2.83
N ASN A 109 -10.95 -12.21 -3.49
CA ASN A 109 -10.76 -11.92 -4.91
C ASN A 109 -10.44 -10.46 -5.21
N TYR A 110 -10.68 -9.53 -4.28
CA TYR A 110 -10.55 -8.08 -4.51
C TYR A 110 -11.15 -7.64 -5.86
N PRO A 111 -12.47 -7.85 -6.05
CA PRO A 111 -13.05 -7.81 -7.38
C PRO A 111 -13.11 -6.36 -7.90
N VAL A 112 -12.38 -6.09 -8.97
CA VAL A 112 -12.29 -4.78 -9.63
C VAL A 112 -13.41 -4.68 -10.66
N LYS A 113 -14.32 -3.70 -10.51
CA LYS A 113 -15.33 -3.36 -11.52
C LYS A 113 -14.76 -2.38 -12.55
N GLU A 114 -14.30 -1.24 -12.05
CA GLU A 114 -13.80 -0.14 -12.87
C GLU A 114 -12.83 0.76 -12.09
N GLU A 115 -11.95 1.44 -12.81
CA GLU A 115 -11.11 2.52 -12.27
C GLU A 115 -11.83 3.87 -12.40
N LEU A 116 -11.86 4.64 -11.31
CA LEU A 116 -12.45 5.97 -11.28
C LEU A 116 -11.39 7.06 -11.45
N ASN A 117 -11.49 7.77 -12.57
CA ASN A 117 -10.62 8.90 -12.91
C ASN A 117 -11.45 10.19 -13.01
N THR A 118 -11.91 10.71 -11.88
CA THR A 118 -12.71 11.94 -11.78
C THR A 118 -12.01 13.00 -10.93
N VAL A 119 -12.45 14.25 -11.04
CA VAL A 119 -11.94 15.35 -10.19
C VAL A 119 -12.22 15.11 -8.69
N ALA A 120 -13.27 14.36 -8.36
CA ALA A 120 -13.55 13.99 -6.98
C ALA A 120 -12.55 12.94 -6.47
N THR A 121 -12.21 11.93 -7.30
CA THR A 121 -11.28 10.87 -6.90
C THR A 121 -9.83 11.34 -6.85
N SER A 122 -9.45 12.39 -7.59
CA SER A 122 -8.12 13.03 -7.45
C SER A 122 -7.93 13.74 -6.11
N LYS A 123 -9.00 13.98 -5.33
CA LYS A 123 -8.88 14.47 -3.95
C LYS A 123 -8.51 13.38 -2.96
N LEU A 124 -8.69 12.11 -3.32
CA LEU A 124 -8.40 10.94 -2.50
C LEU A 124 -6.97 10.39 -2.71
N SER A 125 -6.08 11.19 -3.32
CA SER A 125 -4.69 10.80 -3.53
C SER A 125 -3.96 10.55 -2.20
N PRO A 126 -3.05 9.57 -2.16
CA PRO A 126 -2.32 9.21 -0.94
C PRO A 126 -1.34 10.32 -0.51
N SER A 127 -1.30 10.61 0.79
CA SER A 127 -0.36 11.56 1.40
C SER A 127 0.90 10.89 1.96
N SER A 128 0.82 9.61 2.36
CA SER A 128 2.01 8.85 2.77
C SER A 128 1.93 7.37 2.45
N LEU A 129 3.10 6.75 2.23
CA LEU A 129 3.26 5.31 2.01
C LEU A 129 4.30 4.76 2.97
N LYS A 130 3.93 3.75 3.75
CA LYS A 130 4.79 3.01 4.68
C LYS A 130 5.13 1.66 4.08
N ILE A 131 6.41 1.36 3.97
CA ILE A 131 6.94 0.14 3.35
C ILE A 131 7.76 -0.64 4.37
N ASP A 132 7.46 -1.92 4.48
CA ASP A 132 8.16 -2.86 5.35
C ASP A 132 8.43 -4.19 4.63
N TYR A 133 9.35 -4.98 5.17
CA TYR A 133 9.75 -6.26 4.62
C TYR A 133 10.04 -7.24 5.76
N ARG A 134 9.26 -8.32 5.86
CA ARG A 134 9.41 -9.34 6.89
C ARG A 134 8.99 -10.70 6.37
N GLN A 135 9.64 -11.76 6.86
CA GLN A 135 9.34 -13.14 6.43
C GLN A 135 9.34 -13.29 4.90
N ASP A 136 10.33 -12.66 4.26
CA ASP A 136 10.49 -12.59 2.81
C ASP A 136 9.32 -11.97 2.02
N GLN A 137 8.44 -11.24 2.71
CA GLN A 137 7.27 -10.60 2.14
C GLN A 137 7.30 -9.08 2.32
N TRP A 138 6.91 -8.39 1.26
CA TRP A 138 6.67 -6.95 1.27
C TRP A 138 5.34 -6.62 1.91
N ILE A 139 5.33 -5.59 2.75
CA ILE A 139 4.15 -5.12 3.45
C ILE A 139 4.05 -3.62 3.26
N GLY A 140 2.85 -3.16 2.94
CA GLY A 140 2.59 -1.77 2.64
C GLY A 140 1.31 -1.27 3.28
N GLU A 141 1.34 -0.03 3.75
CA GLU A 141 0.18 0.71 4.19
C GLU A 141 0.29 2.14 3.68
N PHE A 142 -0.81 2.75 3.24
CA PHE A 142 -0.83 4.15 2.83
C PHE A 142 -1.92 4.92 3.56
N ASP A 143 -1.74 6.23 3.66
CA ASP A 143 -2.70 7.18 4.21
C ASP A 143 -3.14 8.16 3.10
N ILE A 144 -4.38 8.64 3.18
CA ILE A 144 -4.96 9.66 2.28
C ILE A 144 -4.84 11.00 2.99
#